data_AF-A0AAV3YP22-F1
#
_entry.id   AF-A0AAV3YP22-F1
#
_cell.length_a   1.000
_cell.length_b   1.000
_cell.length_c   1.000
_cell.angle_alpha   90.00
_cell.angle_beta   90.00
_cell.angle_gamma   90.00
#
_symmetry.space_group_name_H-M   'P 1'
#
loop_
_entity.id
_entity.type
_entity.pdbx_description
1 polymer ?
#
loop_
_entity_poly.entity_id
_entity_poly.type
_entity_poly.pdbx_seq_one_letter_code
_entity_poly.pdbx_strand_id
1 'polypeptide(L)' 'MKSPTGLYKHLLRCVKKLPPEAQAYYKHHIRQGFKSHSDEDDPERIKQIMDRAMEDAEWVILKYKEKEKK' A
#
# COMPACT_ATOMS: atom_id res chain seq x y z
N MET A 1 8.76 10.37 -2.74
CA MET A 1 8.64 9.42 -1.61
C MET A 1 10.04 8.87 -1.36
N LYS A 2 10.61 8.98 -0.14
CA LYS A 2 12.06 8.79 0.05
C LYS A 2 12.46 7.68 1.06
N SER A 3 11.49 6.96 1.65
CA SER A 3 11.80 5.86 2.58
C SER A 3 10.65 4.85 2.73
N PRO A 4 10.95 3.60 3.11
CA PRO A 4 9.95 2.57 3.42
C PRO A 4 8.96 3.01 4.50
N THR A 5 9.41 3.70 5.55
CA THR A 5 8.52 4.23 6.59
C THR A 5 7.57 5.30 6.06
N GLY A 6 8.04 6.15 5.14
CA GLY A 6 7.20 7.10 4.43
C GLY A 6 6.11 6.40 3.62
N LEU A 7 6.45 5.29 2.98
CA LEU A 7 5.52 4.41 2.28
C LEU A 7 4.47 3.79 3.16
N TYR A 8 4.89 3.18 4.26
CA TYR A 8 3.96 2.59 5.21
C TYR A 8 2.90 3.60 5.67
N LYS A 9 3.32 4.81 6.06
CA LYS A 9 2.41 5.88 6.48
C LYS A 9 1.49 6.33 5.33
N HIS A 10 2.01 6.44 4.10
CA HIS A 10 1.21 6.81 2.95
C HIS A 10 0.12 5.77 2.64
N LEU A 11 0.49 4.49 2.56
CA LEU A 11 -0.46 3.41 2.29
C LEU A 11 -1.56 3.35 3.36
N LEU A 12 -1.23 3.53 4.64
CA LEU A 12 -2.24 3.59 5.69
C LEU A 12 -3.21 4.78 5.55
N ARG A 13 -2.78 5.92 5.01
CA ARG A 13 -3.69 7.03 4.67
C ARG A 13 -4.57 6.68 3.47
N CYS A 14 -4.04 5.97 2.48
CA CYS A 14 -4.81 5.48 1.34
C CYS A 14 -5.92 4.52 1.79
N VAL A 15 -5.64 3.61 2.71
CA VAL A 15 -6.65 2.69 3.25
C VAL A 15 -7.81 3.42 3.94
N LYS A 16 -7.57 4.57 4.57
CA LYS A 16 -8.65 5.38 5.17
C LYS A 16 -9.63 5.93 4.14
N LYS A 17 -9.26 5.97 2.85
CA LYS A 17 -10.14 6.40 1.74
C LYS A 17 -10.99 5.26 1.18
N LEU A 18 -10.74 4.02 1.61
CA LEU A 18 -11.50 2.85 1.16
C LEU A 18 -12.75 2.65 2.04
N PRO A 19 -13.78 1.96 1.53
CA PRO A 19 -14.94 1.59 2.32
C PRO A 19 -14.56 0.86 3.62
N PRO A 20 -15.26 1.09 4.74
CA PRO A 20 -14.91 0.55 6.06
C PRO A 20 -14.65 -0.96 6.07
N GLU A 21 -15.44 -1.74 5.33
CA GLU A 21 -15.34 -3.19 5.20
C GLU A 21 -14.04 -3.66 4.53
N ALA A 22 -13.47 -2.85 3.63
CA ALA A 22 -12.22 -3.17 2.95
C ALA A 22 -10.98 -2.79 3.77
N GLN A 23 -11.11 -1.87 4.73
CA GLN A 23 -9.95 -1.30 5.41
C GLN A 23 -9.14 -2.31 6.22
N ALA A 24 -9.81 -3.26 6.88
CA ALA A 24 -9.14 -4.27 7.70
C ALA A 24 -8.23 -5.16 6.85
N TYR A 25 -8.73 -5.62 5.70
CA TYR A 25 -7.99 -6.43 4.74
C TYR A 25 -6.72 -5.71 4.27
N TYR A 26 -6.84 -4.47 3.78
CA TYR A 26 -5.68 -3.74 3.26
C TYR A 26 -4.69 -3.32 4.35
N LYS A 27 -5.15 -2.99 5.57
CA LYS A 27 -4.25 -2.78 6.72
C LYS A 27 -3.43 -4.02 7.03
N HIS A 28 -4.04 -5.21 6.99
CA HIS A 28 -3.34 -6.46 7.21
C HIS A 28 -2.34 -6.74 6.08
N HIS A 29 -2.76 -6.59 4.82
CA HIS A 29 -1.91 -6.80 3.65
C HIS A 29 -0.66 -5.90 3.66
N ILE A 30 -0.81 -4.60 3.98
CA ILE A 30 0.33 -3.68 4.11
C ILE A 30 1.30 -4.17 5.20
N ARG A 31 0.79 -4.55 6.38
CA ARG A 31 1.65 -5.05 7.46
C ARG A 31 2.40 -6.32 7.08
N GLN A 32 1.72 -7.26 6.43
CA GLN A 32 2.35 -8.49 5.96
C GLN A 32 3.42 -8.20 4.91
N GLY A 33 3.13 -7.35 3.92
CA GLY A 33 4.11 -6.98 2.89
C GLY A 33 5.39 -6.37 3.48
N PHE A 34 5.27 -5.46 4.45
CA PHE A 34 6.44 -4.90 5.13
C PHE A 34 7.20 -5.93 5.97
N LYS A 35 6.50 -6.88 6.60
CA LYS A 35 7.13 -7.97 7.35
C LYS A 35 7.88 -8.94 6.42
N SER A 36 7.31 -9.27 5.27
CA SER A 36 7.94 -10.20 4.31
C SER A 36 9.19 -9.64 3.64
N HIS A 37 9.40 -8.33 3.69
CA HIS A 37 10.57 -7.64 3.12
C HIS A 37 11.44 -6.96 4.19
N SER A 38 11.34 -7.37 5.46
CA SER A 38 12.11 -6.74 6.55
C SER A 38 13.62 -6.93 6.43
N ASP A 39 14.03 -8.04 5.80
CA ASP A 39 15.42 -8.46 5.68
C ASP A 39 16.05 -8.05 4.34
N GLU A 40 15.30 -7.31 3.51
CA GLU A 40 15.79 -6.76 2.25
C GLU A 40 16.64 -5.51 2.50
N ASP A 41 17.89 -5.53 2.06
CA ASP A 41 18.87 -4.45 2.23
C ASP A 41 19.35 -3.85 0.89
N ASP A 42 19.05 -4.49 -0.24
CA ASP A 42 19.39 -3.94 -1.57
C ASP A 42 18.54 -2.70 -1.88
N PRO A 43 19.16 -1.51 -2.01
CA PRO A 43 18.42 -0.28 -2.25
C PRO A 43 17.62 -0.29 -3.55
N GLU A 44 18.08 -0.99 -4.60
CA GLU A 44 17.35 -1.07 -5.86
C GLU A 44 16.12 -1.98 -5.72
N ARG A 45 16.28 -3.12 -5.05
CA ARG A 45 15.16 -4.02 -4.75
C ARG A 45 14.12 -3.38 -3.85
N ILE A 46 14.54 -2.65 -2.80
CA ILE A 46 13.64 -1.87 -1.93
C ILE A 46 12.85 -0.86 -2.77
N LYS A 47 13.53 -0.12 -3.65
CA LYS A 47 12.88 0.86 -4.53
C LYS A 47 11.81 0.21 -5.42
N GLN A 48 12.13 -0.92 -6.06
CA GLN A 48 11.17 -1.65 -6.90
C GLN A 48 9.94 -2.13 -6.11
N ILE A 49 10.14 -2.65 -4.89
CA ILE A 49 9.04 -3.04 -4.00
C ILE A 49 8.19 -1.82 -3.65
N MET A 50 8.82 -0.68 -3.35
CA MET A 50 8.11 0.55 -3.03
C MET A 50 7.29 1.08 -4.21
N ASP A 51 7.86 1.07 -5.42
CA ASP A 51 7.18 1.52 -6.64
C ASP A 51 5.98 0.63 -6.96
N ARG A 52 6.15 -0.70 -6.89
CA ARG A 52 5.05 -1.66 -7.06
C ARG A 52 3.92 -1.43 -6.05
N ALA A 53 4.27 -1.26 -4.77
CA ALA A 53 3.27 -1.03 -3.73
C ALA A 53 2.50 0.29 -3.92
N MET A 54 3.12 1.29 -4.55
CA MET A 54 2.47 2.55 -4.91
C MET A 54 1.47 2.36 -6.05
N GLU A 55 1.89 1.70 -7.14
CA GLU A 55 1.02 1.36 -8.27
C GLU A 55 -0.21 0.57 -7.82
N ASP A 56 0.01 -0.46 -6.97
CA ASP A 56 -1.08 -1.27 -6.43
C ASP A 56 -2.07 -0.43 -5.60
N ALA A 57 -1.58 0.49 -4.78
CA ALA A 57 -2.42 1.36 -3.97
C ALA A 57 -3.27 2.32 -4.81
N GLU A 58 -2.69 2.88 -5.88
CA GLU A 58 -3.40 3.74 -6.82
C GLU A 58 -4.52 2.97 -7.53
N TRP A 59 -4.21 1.78 -8.04
CA TRP A 59 -5.20 0.92 -8.68
C TRP A 59 -6.35 0.54 -7.74
N VAL A 60 -6.05 0.15 -6.49
CA VAL A 60 -7.07 -0.18 -5.50
C VAL A 60 -7.99 1.01 -5.23
N ILE A 61 -7.45 2.21 -5.04
CA ILE A 61 -8.26 3.41 -4.79
C ILE A 61 -9.19 3.67 -5.98
N LEU A 62 -8.68 3.61 -7.21
CA LEU A 62 -9.48 3.82 -8.42
C LEU A 62 -10.61 2.79 -8.52
N LYS A 63 -10.29 1.52 -8.32
CA LYS A 63 -11.27 0.42 -8.33
C LYS A 63 -12.42 0.65 -7.36
N TYR A 64 -12.15 1.10 -6.13
CA TYR A 64 -13.20 1.37 -5.15
C TYR A 64 -13.99 2.65 -5.45
N LYS A 65 -13.33 3.70 -5.96
CA LYS A 65 -14.04 4.90 -6.44
C LYS A 65 -14.99 4.61 -7.58
N GLU A 66 -14.65 3.70 -8.48
CA GLU A 66 -15.54 3.27 -9.56
C GLU A 66 -16.74 2.46 -9.03
N LYS A 67 -16.52 1.66 -7.98
CA LYS A 67 -17.60 0.93 -7.31
C LYS A 67 -18.57 1.84 -6.57
N GLU A 68 -18.10 2.92 -5.94
CA GLU A 68 -18.98 3.89 -5.26
C GLU A 68 -19.86 4.70 -6.22
N LYS A 69 -19.48 4.80 -7.51
CA LYS A 69 -20.26 5.51 -8.54
C LYS A 69 -21.40 4.68 -9.13
N LYS A 70 -21.45 3.37 -8.87
CA LYS A 70 -22.48 2.45 -9.37
C LYS A 70 -23.53 2.18 -8.31
#